data_AF-A0A180FXH0-F1
#
_entry.id   AF-A0A180FXH0-F1
#
_cell.length_a   1.000
_cell.length_b   1.000
_cell.length_c   1.000
_cell.angle_alpha   90.00
_cell.angle_beta   90.00
_cell.angle_gamma   90.00
#
_symmetry.space_group_name_H-M   'P 1'
#
loop_
_entity.id
_entity.type
_entity.pdbx_description
1 polymer ?
#
loop_
_entity_poly.entity_id
_entity_poly.type
_entity_poly.pdbx_seq_one_letter_code
_entity_poly.pdbx_strand_id
1 'polypeptide(L)'
;MASTKEELSTLPMLNGGSNYPIWAQRLTTYLGHKDLLATVTVDPGVNPSAAVTKKLSESAFIISSKVGDRIYHGIITPQRGSNGFAIWSKIKRMYGSNMIHNRTRATNKWTNLFFNGDINQFLDHVELCLAEFAAIGKVISDTDVCGFIIAKISVKRPGLTDPLLTNNVLLNNSEALIEKLRDLANHEELT
;
A
#
# COMPACT_ATOMS: atom_id res chain seq x y z
N MET A 1 -10.79 -24.19 -12.97
CA MET A 1 -9.76 -23.20 -12.64
C MET A 1 -9.97 -22.00 -13.55
N ALA A 2 -9.95 -20.79 -13.01
CA ALA A 2 -10.01 -19.58 -13.83
C ALA A 2 -8.76 -19.49 -14.72
N SER A 3 -8.90 -18.91 -15.91
CA SER A 3 -7.75 -18.67 -16.78
C SER A 3 -6.83 -17.60 -16.16
N THR A 4 -5.52 -17.66 -16.39
CA THR A 4 -4.57 -16.61 -15.95
C THR A 4 -5.05 -15.21 -16.35
N LYS A 5 -5.72 -15.07 -17.50
CA LYS A 5 -6.29 -13.79 -17.94
C LYS A 5 -7.42 -13.28 -17.02
N GLU A 6 -8.27 -14.19 -16.55
CA GLU A 6 -9.37 -13.88 -15.63
C GLU A 6 -8.83 -13.51 -14.26
N GLU A 7 -7.88 -14.28 -13.74
CA GLU A 7 -7.20 -13.97 -12.47
C GLU A 7 -6.55 -12.59 -12.50
N LEU A 8 -5.78 -12.30 -13.56
CA LEU A 8 -5.16 -11.00 -13.74
C LEU A 8 -6.19 -9.87 -13.80
N SER A 9 -7.39 -10.07 -14.38
CA SER A 9 -8.40 -9.00 -14.48
C SER A 9 -8.81 -8.40 -13.12
N THR A 10 -8.67 -9.15 -12.03
CA THR A 10 -8.99 -8.72 -10.66
C THR A 10 -7.90 -7.87 -10.00
N LEU A 11 -6.69 -7.86 -10.57
CA LEU A 11 -5.55 -7.14 -10.04
C LEU A 11 -5.50 -5.69 -10.57
N PRO A 12 -5.15 -4.71 -9.72
CA PRO A 12 -5.07 -3.31 -10.12
C PRO A 12 -3.96 -3.05 -11.13
N MET A 13 -4.12 -2.01 -11.95
CA MET A 13 -3.06 -1.48 -12.81
C MET A 13 -2.20 -0.48 -12.04
N LEU A 14 -0.88 -0.56 -12.10
CA LEU A 14 0.01 0.45 -11.53
C LEU A 14 -0.03 1.72 -12.38
N ASN A 15 -0.49 2.83 -11.79
CA ASN A 15 -0.60 4.11 -12.49
C ASN A 15 0.39 5.16 -11.96
N GLY A 16 1.09 4.86 -10.87
CA GLY A 16 2.11 5.71 -10.28
C GLY A 16 2.22 5.49 -8.77
N GLY A 17 2.80 6.47 -8.09
CA GLY A 17 3.08 6.36 -6.65
C GLY A 17 1.85 6.39 -5.74
N SER A 18 0.69 6.85 -6.22
CA SER A 18 -0.53 6.97 -5.41
C SER A 18 -1.22 5.63 -5.16
N ASN A 19 -1.19 4.71 -6.12
CA ASN A 19 -1.81 3.39 -5.99
C ASN A 19 -0.78 2.26 -5.85
N TYR A 20 0.50 2.60 -5.74
CA TYR A 20 1.57 1.64 -5.53
C TYR A 20 1.36 0.74 -4.29
N PRO A 21 0.93 1.23 -3.11
CA PRO A 21 0.78 0.37 -1.93
C PRO A 21 -0.20 -0.79 -2.17
N ILE A 22 -1.42 -0.48 -2.63
CA ILE A 22 -2.43 -1.50 -2.91
C ILE A 22 -2.02 -2.42 -4.07
N TRP A 23 -1.36 -1.87 -5.09
CA TRP A 23 -0.84 -2.65 -6.22
C TRP A 23 0.24 -3.64 -5.75
N ALA A 24 1.21 -3.17 -4.96
CA ALA A 24 2.31 -3.98 -4.47
C ALA A 24 1.81 -5.12 -3.58
N GLN A 25 0.86 -4.83 -2.67
CA GLN A 25 0.28 -5.84 -1.77
C GLN A 25 -0.46 -6.94 -2.56
N ARG A 26 -1.36 -6.56 -3.47
CA ARG A 26 -2.14 -7.51 -4.26
C ARG A 26 -1.26 -8.35 -5.19
N LEU A 27 -0.29 -7.72 -5.84
CA LEU A 27 0.59 -8.42 -6.77
C LEU A 27 1.60 -9.33 -6.04
N THR A 28 2.09 -8.93 -4.87
CA THR A 28 2.91 -9.80 -4.00
C THR A 28 2.14 -11.07 -3.61
N THR A 29 0.89 -10.91 -3.19
CA THR A 29 0.01 -12.03 -2.83
C THR A 29 -0.20 -12.97 -4.02
N TYR A 30 -0.49 -12.41 -5.20
CA TYR A 30 -0.69 -13.19 -6.42
C TYR A 30 0.58 -13.94 -6.87
N LEU A 31 1.75 -13.29 -6.83
CA LEU A 31 3.03 -13.92 -7.15
C LEU A 31 3.39 -15.01 -6.14
N GLY A 32 3.01 -14.87 -4.86
CA GLY A 32 3.13 -15.90 -3.85
C GLY A 32 2.29 -17.13 -4.19
N HIS A 33 1.01 -16.93 -4.55
CA HIS A 33 0.12 -18.00 -5.01
C HIS A 33 0.65 -18.75 -6.25
N LYS A 34 1.38 -18.06 -7.13
CA LYS A 34 2.00 -18.65 -8.33
C LYS A 34 3.41 -19.24 -8.10
N ASP A 35 3.93 -19.22 -6.87
CA ASP A 35 5.32 -19.62 -6.57
C ASP A 35 6.39 -18.86 -7.40
N LEU A 36 6.12 -17.56 -7.63
CA LEU A 36 6.97 -16.63 -8.37
C LEU A 36 7.54 -15.51 -7.50
N LEU A 37 7.09 -15.38 -6.24
CA LEU A 37 7.51 -14.29 -5.37
C LEU A 37 9.04 -14.26 -5.16
N ALA A 38 9.64 -15.42 -4.83
CA ALA A 38 11.08 -15.51 -4.65
C ALA A 38 11.86 -15.14 -5.93
N THR A 39 11.30 -15.46 -7.10
CA THR A 39 11.91 -15.14 -8.40
C THR A 39 12.05 -13.63 -8.64
N VAL A 40 11.20 -12.81 -8.02
CA VAL A 40 11.25 -11.34 -8.22
C VAL A 40 11.86 -10.60 -7.05
N THR A 41 12.06 -11.26 -5.90
CA THR A 41 12.62 -10.65 -4.69
C THR A 41 14.06 -11.03 -4.42
N VAL A 42 14.53 -12.18 -4.91
CA VAL A 42 15.90 -12.67 -4.76
C VAL A 42 16.68 -12.45 -6.05
N ASP A 43 17.90 -11.93 -5.94
CA ASP A 43 18.78 -11.74 -7.09
C ASP A 43 19.09 -13.09 -7.77
N PRO A 44 18.72 -13.27 -9.06
CA PRO A 44 18.97 -14.51 -9.77
C PRO A 44 20.44 -14.76 -10.12
N GLY A 45 21.33 -13.78 -9.91
CA GLY A 45 22.74 -13.84 -10.28
C GLY A 45 22.98 -13.69 -11.78
N VAL A 46 24.26 -13.81 -12.19
CA VAL A 46 24.71 -13.48 -13.56
C VAL A 46 24.25 -14.51 -14.60
N ASN A 47 24.00 -15.78 -14.20
CA ASN A 47 23.62 -16.86 -15.11
C ASN A 47 22.60 -17.81 -14.44
N PRO A 48 21.31 -17.42 -14.38
CA PRO A 48 20.28 -18.27 -13.82
C PRO A 48 20.08 -19.56 -14.63
N SER A 49 19.67 -20.63 -13.95
CA SER A 49 19.30 -21.88 -14.63
C SER A 49 18.11 -21.68 -15.57
N ALA A 50 17.92 -22.57 -16.55
CA ALA A 50 16.81 -22.49 -17.49
C ALA A 50 15.43 -22.44 -16.80
N ALA A 51 15.27 -23.17 -15.68
CA ALA A 51 14.05 -23.14 -14.88
C ALA A 51 13.81 -21.76 -14.24
N VAL A 52 14.85 -21.13 -13.70
CA VAL A 52 14.78 -19.78 -13.13
C VAL A 52 14.50 -18.74 -14.22
N THR A 53 15.15 -18.85 -15.39
CA THR A 53 14.90 -17.98 -16.55
C THR A 53 13.44 -18.05 -17.02
N LYS A 54 12.84 -19.24 -17.03
CA LYS A 54 11.42 -19.40 -17.35
C LYS A 54 10.52 -18.67 -16.34
N LYS A 55 10.75 -18.85 -15.04
CA LYS A 55 10.01 -18.14 -13.99
C LYS A 55 10.22 -16.62 -14.04
N LEU A 56 11.42 -16.16 -14.40
CA LEU A 56 11.72 -14.73 -14.61
C LEU A 56 10.91 -14.14 -15.76
N SER A 57 10.75 -14.88 -16.86
CA SER A 57 9.94 -14.45 -18.01
C SER A 57 8.44 -14.47 -17.70
N GLU A 58 7.96 -15.48 -16.98
CA GLU A 58 6.57 -15.58 -16.55
C GLU A 58 6.19 -14.45 -15.60
N SER A 59 7.01 -14.21 -14.58
CA SER A 59 6.82 -13.08 -13.67
C SER A 59 6.93 -11.73 -14.38
N ALA A 60 7.84 -11.58 -15.36
CA ALA A 60 7.92 -10.37 -16.19
C ALA A 60 6.61 -10.12 -16.94
N PHE A 61 6.05 -11.13 -17.60
CA PHE A 61 4.77 -11.03 -18.29
C PHE A 61 3.63 -10.60 -17.35
N ILE A 62 3.51 -11.24 -16.19
CA ILE A 62 2.51 -10.91 -15.17
C ILE A 62 2.66 -9.45 -14.72
N ILE A 63 3.87 -9.04 -14.31
CA ILE A 63 4.10 -7.68 -13.80
C ILE A 63 3.84 -6.66 -14.89
N SER A 64 4.39 -6.86 -16.09
CA SER A 64 4.21 -5.94 -17.23
C SER A 64 2.75 -5.78 -17.62
N SER A 65 1.94 -6.84 -17.57
CA SER A 65 0.50 -6.77 -17.83
C SER A 65 -0.28 -5.92 -16.80
N LYS A 66 0.37 -5.57 -15.69
CA LYS A 66 -0.18 -4.78 -14.59
C LYS A 66 0.52 -3.44 -14.39
N VAL A 67 1.24 -2.97 -15.39
CA VAL A 67 1.81 -1.62 -15.44
C VAL A 67 1.02 -0.78 -16.44
N GLY A 68 0.52 0.38 -16.02
CA GLY A 68 -0.24 1.28 -16.89
C GLY A 68 0.63 1.98 -17.94
N ASP A 69 0.04 2.26 -19.09
CA ASP A 69 0.73 2.76 -20.30
C ASP A 69 1.60 4.00 -20.04
N ARG A 70 1.11 4.93 -19.21
CA ARG A 70 1.80 6.19 -18.89
C ARG A 70 3.21 5.97 -18.32
N ILE A 71 3.41 4.90 -17.56
CA ILE A 71 4.69 4.60 -16.89
C ILE A 71 5.41 3.40 -17.50
N TYR A 72 4.78 2.73 -18.47
CA TYR A 72 5.24 1.46 -19.04
C TYR A 72 6.65 1.57 -19.60
N HIS A 73 6.89 2.49 -20.53
CA HIS A 73 8.20 2.66 -21.17
C HIS A 73 9.32 3.09 -20.21
N GLY A 74 8.98 3.71 -19.07
CA GLY A 74 9.95 4.06 -18.03
C GLY A 74 10.42 2.86 -17.20
N ILE A 75 9.65 1.76 -17.23
CA ILE A 75 9.86 0.56 -16.41
C ILE A 75 10.27 -0.61 -17.31
N ILE A 76 9.46 -0.95 -18.30
CA ILE A 76 9.68 -2.05 -19.24
C ILE A 76 10.51 -1.52 -20.42
N THR A 77 11.70 -2.09 -20.60
CA THR A 77 12.57 -1.86 -21.76
C THR A 77 12.98 -3.20 -22.37
N PRO A 78 13.46 -3.26 -23.61
CA PRO A 78 13.90 -4.51 -24.24
C PRO A 78 14.89 -5.32 -23.37
N GLN A 79 15.76 -4.64 -22.63
CA GLN A 79 16.75 -5.27 -21.74
C GLN A 79 16.16 -5.84 -20.45
N ARG A 80 15.00 -5.35 -20.00
CA ARG A 80 14.32 -5.81 -18.76
C ARG A 80 13.07 -6.63 -19.02
N GLY A 81 12.51 -6.60 -20.23
CA GLY A 81 11.17 -7.10 -20.54
C GLY A 81 10.94 -8.58 -20.29
N SER A 82 12.00 -9.38 -20.17
CA SER A 82 11.95 -10.81 -19.85
C SER A 82 12.45 -11.15 -18.42
N ASN A 83 12.77 -10.14 -17.62
CA ASN A 83 13.35 -10.32 -16.28
C ASN A 83 12.44 -9.71 -15.22
N GLY A 84 11.59 -10.54 -14.62
CA GLY A 84 10.63 -10.12 -13.58
C GLY A 84 11.30 -9.49 -12.36
N PHE A 85 12.47 -10.01 -11.94
CA PHE A 85 13.27 -9.41 -10.87
C PHE A 85 13.70 -7.97 -11.20
N ALA A 86 14.19 -7.73 -12.42
CA ALA A 86 14.63 -6.42 -12.85
C ALA A 86 13.47 -5.41 -12.93
N ILE A 87 12.30 -5.85 -13.42
CA ILE A 87 11.08 -5.03 -13.49
C ILE A 87 10.60 -4.70 -12.07
N TRP A 88 10.44 -5.72 -11.21
CA TRP A 88 9.99 -5.56 -9.83
C TRP A 88 10.91 -4.62 -9.05
N SER A 89 12.22 -4.83 -9.15
CA SER A 89 13.23 -3.99 -8.49
C SER A 89 13.18 -2.53 -8.96
N LYS A 90 12.97 -2.29 -10.26
CA LYS A 90 12.78 -0.94 -10.81
C LYS A 90 11.53 -0.27 -10.24
N ILE A 91 10.41 -0.98 -10.16
CA ILE A 91 9.15 -0.47 -9.61
C ILE A 91 9.33 -0.15 -8.11
N LYS A 92 9.86 -1.07 -7.31
CA LYS A 92 10.14 -0.84 -5.89
C LYS A 92 11.05 0.36 -5.69
N ARG A 93 12.10 0.50 -6.50
CA ARG A 93 13.00 1.66 -6.43
C ARG A 93 12.27 2.97 -6.72
N MET A 94 11.35 2.99 -7.68
CA MET A 94 10.63 4.22 -8.04
C MET A 94 9.56 4.61 -7.04
N TYR A 95 8.79 3.65 -6.53
CA TYR A 95 7.57 3.96 -5.77
C TYR A 95 7.56 3.48 -4.33
N GLY A 96 8.35 2.45 -4.00
CA GLY A 96 8.45 1.87 -2.66
C GLY A 96 9.76 2.16 -1.93
N SER A 97 10.61 3.02 -2.49
CA SER A 97 11.81 3.48 -1.80
C SER A 97 11.51 4.73 -0.99
N ASN A 98 12.21 4.88 0.14
CA ASN A 98 12.18 6.08 0.98
C ASN A 98 12.95 7.26 0.34
N MET A 99 12.82 7.45 -0.98
CA MET A 99 13.35 8.62 -1.67
C MET A 99 12.58 9.87 -1.28
N ILE A 100 13.25 11.03 -1.33
CA ILE A 100 12.69 12.30 -0.85
C ILE A 100 11.31 12.62 -1.45
N HIS A 101 11.10 12.40 -2.75
CA HIS A 101 9.83 12.68 -3.41
C HIS A 101 8.69 11.76 -2.95
N ASN A 102 8.98 10.48 -2.67
CA ASN A 102 7.99 9.54 -2.15
C ASN A 102 7.61 9.91 -0.71
N ARG A 103 8.61 10.26 0.11
CA ARG A 103 8.41 10.72 1.47
C ARG A 103 7.61 12.02 1.53
N THR A 104 7.97 13.02 0.73
CA THR A 104 7.24 14.30 0.66
C THR A 104 5.78 14.07 0.23
N ARG A 105 5.53 13.20 -0.75
CA ARG A 105 4.15 12.86 -1.17
C ARG A 105 3.34 12.26 -0.01
N ALA A 106 3.87 11.26 0.67
CA ALA A 106 3.19 10.59 1.78
C ALA A 106 2.95 11.56 2.95
N THR A 107 3.97 12.35 3.33
CA THR A 107 3.83 13.38 4.38
C THR A 107 2.80 14.43 4.02
N ASN A 108 2.78 14.94 2.78
CA ASN A 108 1.80 15.95 2.37
C ASN A 108 0.37 15.41 2.44
N LYS A 109 0.15 14.15 2.05
CA LYS A 109 -1.17 13.52 2.19
C LYS A 109 -1.57 13.43 3.66
N TRP A 110 -0.69 12.92 4.51
CA TRP A 110 -0.91 12.83 5.95
C TRP A 110 -1.24 14.18 6.59
N THR A 111 -0.43 15.21 6.34
CA THR A 111 -0.65 16.54 6.96
C THR A 111 -1.94 17.19 6.49
N ASN A 112 -2.32 16.97 5.23
CA ASN A 112 -3.53 17.51 4.63
C ASN A 112 -4.80 16.71 4.93
N LEU A 113 -4.72 15.56 5.62
CA LEU A 113 -5.92 14.89 6.11
C LEU A 113 -6.68 15.82 7.05
N PHE A 114 -7.99 15.92 6.85
CA PHE A 114 -8.88 16.67 7.72
C PHE A 114 -10.17 15.87 7.92
N PHE A 115 -10.71 15.95 9.12
CA PHE A 115 -11.99 15.35 9.45
C PHE A 115 -13.12 16.25 8.96
N ASN A 116 -13.93 15.76 8.03
CA ASN A 116 -15.03 16.53 7.44
C ASN A 116 -16.37 16.31 8.17
N GLY A 117 -16.49 15.29 9.01
CA GLY A 117 -17.71 14.93 9.74
C GLY A 117 -18.08 13.46 9.62
N ASP A 118 -17.53 12.76 8.63
CA ASP A 118 -17.67 11.33 8.39
C ASP A 118 -16.46 10.58 8.95
N ILE A 119 -16.69 9.76 10.00
CA ILE A 119 -15.62 9.03 10.70
C ILE A 119 -15.09 7.91 9.81
N ASN A 120 -15.97 7.14 9.18
CA ASN A 120 -15.59 6.00 8.35
C ASN A 120 -14.70 6.45 7.18
N GLN A 121 -15.15 7.47 6.44
CA GLN A 121 -14.35 8.04 5.35
C GLN A 121 -13.01 8.61 5.83
N PHE A 122 -12.99 9.29 6.99
CA PHE A 122 -11.75 9.82 7.54
C PHE A 122 -10.75 8.71 7.90
N LEU A 123 -11.22 7.64 8.55
CA LEU A 123 -10.39 6.50 8.93
C LEU A 123 -9.87 5.72 7.72
N ASP A 124 -10.69 5.56 6.67
CA ASP A 124 -10.25 4.98 5.40
C ASP A 124 -9.07 5.78 4.81
N HIS A 125 -9.14 7.11 4.84
CA HIS A 125 -8.05 7.96 4.38
C HIS A 125 -6.80 7.91 5.28
N VAL A 126 -6.97 7.71 6.59
CA VAL A 126 -5.86 7.46 7.53
C VAL A 126 -5.16 6.16 7.17
N GLU A 127 -5.88 5.06 7.02
CA GLU A 127 -5.34 3.75 6.65
C GLU A 127 -4.61 3.80 5.30
N LEU A 128 -5.16 4.52 4.31
CA LEU A 128 -4.49 4.75 3.03
C LEU A 128 -3.14 5.47 3.19
N CYS A 129 -3.05 6.47 4.07
CA CYS A 129 -1.79 7.16 4.33
C CYS A 129 -0.79 6.26 5.08
N LEU A 130 -1.25 5.46 6.04
CA LEU A 130 -0.41 4.49 6.76
C LEU A 130 0.16 3.44 5.79
N ALA A 131 -0.66 2.94 4.85
CA ALA A 131 -0.23 2.03 3.80
C ALA A 131 0.83 2.67 2.88
N GLU A 132 0.72 3.97 2.58
CA GLU A 132 1.75 4.70 1.83
C GLU A 132 3.07 4.80 2.59
N PHE A 133 3.04 5.08 3.89
CA PHE A 133 4.24 5.11 4.72
C PHE A 133 4.90 3.73 4.82
N ALA A 134 4.11 2.69 5.07
CA ALA A 134 4.58 1.31 5.13
C ALA A 134 5.23 0.89 3.79
N ALA A 135 4.61 1.26 2.65
CA ALA A 135 5.12 0.93 1.32
C ALA A 135 6.49 1.55 1.00
N ILE A 136 6.88 2.62 1.69
CA ILE A 136 8.21 3.25 1.57
C ILE A 136 9.15 2.89 2.72
N GLY A 137 8.76 1.97 3.60
CA GLY A 137 9.56 1.55 4.75
C GLY A 137 9.62 2.56 5.88
N LYS A 138 8.64 3.47 5.98
CA LYS A 138 8.49 4.39 7.11
C LYS A 138 7.42 3.86 8.05
N VAL A 139 7.82 3.58 9.29
CA VAL A 139 6.90 3.24 10.38
C VAL A 139 6.55 4.52 11.14
N ILE A 140 5.28 4.71 11.43
CA ILE A 140 4.78 5.75 12.35
C ILE A 140 4.38 5.04 13.63
N SER A 141 4.73 5.61 14.79
CA SER A 141 4.39 4.99 16.07
C SER A 141 2.88 5.00 16.28
N ASP A 142 2.33 3.97 16.94
CA ASP A 142 0.91 3.90 17.25
C ASP A 142 0.43 5.12 18.02
N THR A 143 1.23 5.60 18.98
CA THR A 143 0.94 6.81 19.76
C THR A 143 0.82 8.06 18.88
N ASP A 144 1.70 8.23 17.90
CA ASP A 144 1.62 9.36 16.95
C ASP A 144 0.38 9.26 16.05
N VAL A 145 0.03 8.05 15.59
CA VAL A 145 -1.19 7.81 14.79
C VAL A 145 -2.43 8.13 15.63
N CYS A 146 -2.50 7.61 16.86
CA CYS A 146 -3.62 7.84 17.77
C CYS A 146 -3.78 9.33 18.09
N GLY A 147 -2.68 10.00 18.46
CA GLY A 147 -2.68 11.43 18.74
C GLY A 147 -3.12 12.25 17.53
N PHE A 148 -2.70 11.87 16.32
CA PHE A 148 -3.14 12.52 15.09
C PHE A 148 -4.63 12.35 14.82
N ILE A 149 -5.16 11.13 14.91
CA ILE A 149 -6.59 10.83 14.71
C ILE A 149 -7.44 11.66 15.67
N ILE A 150 -7.11 11.61 16.96
CA ILE A 150 -7.83 12.34 18.00
C ILE A 150 -7.76 13.85 17.75
N ALA A 151 -6.56 14.39 17.50
CA ALA A 151 -6.40 15.82 17.24
C ALA A 151 -7.27 16.30 16.07
N LYS A 152 -7.41 15.51 15.00
CA LYS A 152 -8.23 15.87 13.83
C LYS A 152 -9.74 15.77 14.11
N ILE A 153 -10.19 14.75 14.84
CA ILE A 153 -11.61 14.57 15.18
C ILE A 153 -12.07 15.60 16.21
N SER A 154 -11.26 15.87 17.24
CA SER A 154 -11.57 16.82 18.32
C SER A 154 -11.94 18.22 17.83
N VAL A 155 -11.42 18.64 16.66
CA VAL A 155 -11.74 19.95 16.05
C VAL A 155 -13.25 20.11 15.79
N LYS A 156 -13.95 19.03 15.44
CA LYS A 156 -15.39 19.07 15.13
C LYS A 156 -16.26 18.30 16.13
N ARG A 157 -15.71 17.27 16.79
CA ARG A 157 -16.45 16.39 17.71
C ARG A 157 -15.66 16.17 19.01
N PRO A 158 -15.43 17.21 19.84
CA PRO A 158 -14.66 17.08 21.08
C PRO A 158 -15.28 16.08 22.07
N GLY A 159 -16.62 16.04 22.19
CA GLY A 159 -17.29 15.09 23.11
C GLY A 159 -17.08 13.62 22.76
N LEU A 160 -16.72 13.30 21.51
CA LEU A 160 -16.38 11.93 21.11
C LEU A 160 -14.96 11.53 21.54
N THR A 161 -14.04 12.50 21.63
CA THR A 161 -12.61 12.24 21.87
C THR A 161 -12.22 12.35 23.34
N ASP A 162 -12.95 13.11 24.16
CA ASP A 162 -12.65 13.26 25.59
C ASP A 162 -12.56 11.92 26.35
N PRO A 163 -13.47 10.93 26.16
CA PRO A 163 -13.34 9.63 26.82
C PRO A 163 -12.14 8.81 26.28
N LEU A 164 -11.79 8.99 25.01
CA LEU A 164 -10.69 8.26 24.35
C LEU A 164 -9.32 8.75 24.84
N LEU A 165 -9.19 10.04 25.16
CA LEU A 165 -7.98 10.67 25.70
C LEU A 165 -7.54 10.11 27.06
N THR A 166 -8.45 9.50 27.81
CA THR A 166 -8.14 8.89 29.12
C THR A 166 -7.89 7.39 29.03
N ASN A 167 -8.10 6.79 27.86
CA ASN A 167 -7.92 5.36 27.63
C ASN A 167 -6.51 5.06 27.11
N ASN A 168 -5.58 4.81 28.04
CA ASN A 168 -4.19 4.48 27.72
C ASN A 168 -4.00 3.26 26.81
N VAL A 169 -4.94 2.31 26.80
CA VAL A 169 -4.85 1.15 25.91
C VAL A 169 -5.10 1.59 24.46
N LEU A 170 -6.16 2.35 24.23
CA LEU A 170 -6.50 2.84 22.89
C LEU A 170 -5.48 3.85 22.37
N LEU A 171 -4.92 4.70 23.24
CA LEU A 171 -3.92 5.70 22.84
C LEU A 171 -2.56 5.13 22.39
N ASN A 172 -2.30 3.87 22.69
CA ASN A 172 -1.05 3.19 22.33
C ASN A 172 -1.26 2.06 21.32
N ASN A 173 -2.46 1.94 20.74
CA ASN A 173 -2.78 0.93 19.75
C ASN A 173 -3.70 1.55 18.69
N SER A 174 -3.11 1.93 17.54
CA SER A 174 -3.85 2.63 16.50
C SER A 174 -4.93 1.77 15.84
N GLU A 175 -4.70 0.47 15.70
CA GLU A 175 -5.67 -0.49 15.18
C GLU A 175 -6.91 -0.55 16.09
N ALA A 176 -6.71 -0.75 17.39
CA ALA A 176 -7.81 -0.81 18.36
C ALA A 176 -8.60 0.51 18.44
N LEU A 177 -7.93 1.66 18.32
CA LEU A 177 -8.60 2.96 18.27
C LEU A 177 -9.45 3.12 17.00
N ILE A 178 -8.92 2.72 15.84
CA ILE A 178 -9.63 2.77 14.56
C ILE A 178 -10.89 1.89 14.62
N GLU A 179 -10.77 0.65 15.10
CA GLU A 179 -11.90 -0.26 15.30
C GLU A 179 -12.97 0.36 16.20
N LYS A 180 -12.56 0.90 17.35
CA LYS A 180 -13.50 1.51 18.29
C LYS A 180 -14.25 2.71 17.70
N LEU A 181 -13.56 3.54 16.92
CA LEU A 181 -14.19 4.70 16.26
C LEU A 181 -15.15 4.28 15.15
N ARG A 182 -14.83 3.22 14.39
CA ARG A 182 -15.75 2.63 13.40
C ARG A 182 -17.01 2.09 14.07
N ASP A 183 -16.87 1.36 15.17
CA ASP A 183 -18.02 0.85 15.93
C ASP A 183 -18.96 1.99 16.36
N LEU A 184 -18.38 3.06 16.94
CA LEU A 184 -19.16 4.22 17.36
C LEU A 184 -19.88 4.90 16.19
N ALA A 185 -19.20 5.09 15.06
CA ALA A 185 -19.79 5.69 13.87
C ALA A 185 -20.97 4.85 13.31
N ASN A 186 -20.79 3.53 13.23
CA ASN A 186 -21.81 2.62 12.74
C ASN A 186 -23.02 2.54 13.68
N HIS A 187 -22.81 2.69 15.00
CA HIS A 187 -23.91 2.79 15.95
C HIS A 187 -24.72 4.08 15.80
N GLU A 188 -24.07 5.23 15.53
CA GLU A 188 -24.75 6.50 15.27
C GLU A 188 -25.62 6.47 14.00
N GLU A 189 -25.20 5.73 12.96
CA GLU A 189 -25.97 5.60 11.70
C GLU A 189 -27.26 4.78 11.86
N LEU A 190 -27.34 3.95 12.91
CA LEU A 190 -28.48 3.07 13.17
C LEU A 190 -29.54 3.70 14.10
N THR A 191 -29.23 4.83 14.73
CA THR A 191 -30.07 5.53 15.72
C THR A 191 -30.65 6.82 15.17
#